data_AF-A0A159SKN1-F1
#
_entry.id   AF-A0A159SKN1-F1
#
_cell.length_a   1.000
_cell.length_b   1.000
_cell.length_c   1.000
_cell.angle_alpha   90.00
_cell.angle_beta   90.00
_cell.angle_gamma   90.00
#
_symmetry.space_group_name_H-M   'P 1'
#
loop_
_entity.id
_entity.type
_entity.pdbx_description
1 polymer ?
#
loop_
_entity_poly.entity_id
_entity_poly.type
_entity_poly.pdbx_seq_one_letter_code
_entity_poly.pdbx_strand_id
1 'polypeptide(L)'
;NANDLEGNSIDDTKGLSVTNSGFDDGSAFGGGLPFSGYSPLQGNHNKCPDKNFCNGIQNVPNCPLKNFTGRNGDWASSNVRNFLTVNKGVLVPPRRKQMCFRININNFPELKKTEGKFENFIYSSAGSEAKQLIKLYGNNTEKAHQAIRYSFADIGNIIRGDDMMDTPTSK
;
A
#
# COMPACT_ATOMS: atom_id res chain seq x y z
N ASN A 1 35.79 -13.42 22.46
CA ASN A 1 34.45 -13.45 23.10
C ASN A 1 33.73 -12.17 22.72
N ALA A 2 33.11 -12.15 21.55
CA ALA A 2 32.52 -10.96 20.96
C ALA A 2 31.01 -10.94 21.20
N ASN A 3 30.60 -10.00 22.05
CA ASN A 3 29.49 -9.07 21.84
C ASN A 3 28.15 -9.62 21.31
N ASP A 4 27.34 -10.19 22.21
CA ASP A 4 25.88 -10.16 22.09
C ASP A 4 25.35 -8.86 22.72
N LEU A 5 25.40 -7.78 21.95
CA LEU A 5 24.58 -6.59 22.15
C LEU A 5 23.62 -6.51 20.96
N GLU A 6 22.73 -7.51 20.87
CA GLU A 6 21.56 -7.42 20.02
C GLU A 6 20.59 -6.43 20.69
N GLY A 7 20.67 -5.18 20.27
CA GLY A 7 19.69 -4.16 20.62
C GLY A 7 18.31 -4.68 20.22
N ASN A 8 17.49 -4.97 21.23
CA ASN A 8 16.16 -5.54 21.11
C ASN A 8 15.23 -4.50 20.45
N SER A 9 15.31 -4.36 19.12
CA SER A 9 14.30 -3.65 18.36
C SER A 9 13.08 -4.55 18.33
N ILE A 10 12.04 -4.17 19.05
CA ILE A 10 10.75 -4.88 19.01
C ILE A 10 10.29 -4.89 17.55
N ASP A 11 10.43 -6.04 16.88
CA ASP A 11 9.96 -6.28 15.51
C ASP A 11 8.44 -6.47 15.57
N ASP A 12 7.71 -5.37 15.71
CA ASP A 12 6.24 -5.35 15.70
C ASP A 12 5.73 -5.42 14.25
N THR A 13 6.12 -6.46 13.49
CA THR A 13 5.61 -6.71 12.13
C THR A 13 4.45 -7.70 12.12
N LYS A 14 3.92 -8.04 13.31
CA LYS A 14 2.89 -9.06 13.48
C LYS A 14 1.65 -8.70 12.65
N GLY A 15 1.42 -9.53 11.63
CA GLY A 15 0.32 -9.43 10.69
C GLY A 15 0.48 -8.37 9.59
N LEU A 16 1.63 -7.72 9.43
CA LEU A 16 1.95 -7.02 8.17
C LEU A 16 2.50 -7.98 7.10
N SER A 17 2.94 -9.17 7.50
CA SER A 17 3.38 -10.20 6.56
C SER A 17 2.21 -10.77 5.77
N VAL A 18 2.40 -10.93 4.46
CA VAL A 18 1.51 -11.71 3.59
C VAL A 18 1.76 -13.22 3.71
N THR A 19 2.84 -13.62 4.38
CA THR A 19 3.13 -15.04 4.66
C THR A 19 2.00 -15.62 5.52
N ASN A 20 1.40 -16.73 5.09
CA ASN A 20 0.26 -17.37 5.76
C ASN A 20 -0.99 -16.47 5.89
N SER A 21 -1.15 -15.48 5.01
CA SER A 21 -2.32 -14.58 5.03
C SER A 21 -3.62 -15.22 4.52
N GLY A 22 -3.58 -16.47 4.03
CA GLY A 22 -4.73 -17.18 3.48
C GLY A 22 -5.17 -16.71 2.09
N PHE A 23 -4.43 -15.78 1.48
CA PHE A 23 -4.55 -15.49 0.05
C PHE A 23 -3.68 -16.48 -0.72
N ASP A 24 -4.25 -17.12 -1.74
CA ASP A 24 -3.49 -18.00 -2.63
C ASP A 24 -2.29 -17.26 -3.21
N ASP A 25 -1.16 -17.94 -3.22
CA ASP A 25 0.17 -17.53 -3.70
C ASP A 25 0.23 -17.31 -5.23
N GLY A 26 -0.92 -17.26 -5.90
CA GLY A 26 -1.09 -16.85 -7.29
C GLY A 26 -1.87 -15.55 -7.46
N SER A 27 -2.26 -14.86 -6.38
CA SER A 27 -2.96 -13.59 -6.45
C SER A 27 -1.99 -12.45 -6.78
N ALA A 28 -2.45 -11.41 -7.49
CA ALA A 28 -1.62 -10.31 -8.03
C ALA A 28 -0.71 -9.56 -7.03
N PHE A 29 -0.76 -9.91 -5.73
CA PHE A 29 0.03 -9.33 -4.65
C PHE A 29 0.72 -10.38 -3.76
N GLY A 30 0.75 -11.64 -4.17
CA GLY A 30 1.54 -12.69 -3.54
C GLY A 30 1.84 -13.79 -4.55
N GLY A 31 3.10 -13.86 -5.00
CA GLY A 31 3.70 -15.10 -5.50
C GLY A 31 3.74 -15.36 -7.01
N GLY A 32 3.72 -14.32 -7.87
CA GLY A 32 4.03 -14.48 -9.30
C GLY A 32 5.48 -14.88 -9.64
N LEU A 33 6.29 -15.25 -8.64
CA LEU A 33 7.63 -15.80 -8.83
C LEU A 33 7.62 -17.24 -8.29
N PRO A 34 8.00 -18.24 -9.10
CA PRO A 34 8.25 -19.58 -8.59
C PRO A 34 9.25 -19.51 -7.43
N PHE A 35 9.28 -20.55 -6.60
CA PHE A 35 10.26 -20.78 -5.53
C PHE A 35 11.68 -20.97 -6.12
N SER A 36 12.14 -20.11 -7.04
CA SER A 36 13.56 -19.90 -7.26
C SER A 36 14.01 -19.03 -6.10
N GLY A 37 14.76 -19.62 -5.18
CA GLY A 37 15.18 -18.99 -3.94
C GLY A 37 15.73 -17.58 -4.16
N TYR A 38 15.48 -16.71 -3.18
CA TYR A 38 16.03 -15.34 -3.09
C TYR A 38 15.36 -14.26 -3.95
N SER A 39 14.03 -14.27 -4.10
CA SER A 39 13.36 -13.01 -4.46
C SER A 39 13.26 -12.11 -3.22
N PRO A 40 13.80 -10.88 -3.23
CA PRO A 40 13.65 -9.94 -2.12
C PRO A 40 12.19 -9.49 -1.92
N LEU A 41 11.28 -9.88 -2.82
CA LEU A 41 9.84 -9.63 -2.75
C LEU A 41 9.06 -10.77 -2.03
N GLN A 42 9.73 -11.86 -1.66
CA GLN A 42 9.11 -12.91 -0.84
C GLN A 42 8.91 -12.43 0.60
N GLY A 43 7.74 -12.71 1.16
CA GLY A 43 7.45 -12.45 2.58
C GLY A 43 8.47 -13.18 3.47
N ASN A 44 8.97 -12.49 4.49
CA ASN A 44 10.07 -12.94 5.36
C ASN A 44 9.59 -13.50 6.73
N HIS A 45 8.45 -14.19 6.76
CA HIS A 45 7.92 -14.83 7.98
C HIS A 45 7.72 -13.88 9.18
N ASN A 46 7.01 -12.76 8.99
CA ASN A 46 6.80 -11.72 10.02
C ASN A 46 8.09 -11.05 10.49
N LYS A 47 8.95 -10.64 9.56
CA LYS A 47 10.10 -9.78 9.86
C LYS A 47 10.02 -8.48 9.05
N CYS A 48 10.82 -7.49 9.38
CA CYS A 48 11.04 -6.35 8.48
C CYS A 48 11.92 -6.76 7.28
N PRO A 49 11.69 -6.19 6.07
CA PRO A 49 12.63 -6.36 4.95
C PRO A 49 14.04 -5.86 5.31
N ASP A 50 15.05 -6.38 4.60
CA ASP A 50 16.43 -5.92 4.78
C ASP A 50 16.58 -4.41 4.49
N LYS A 51 17.48 -3.73 5.22
CA LYS A 51 17.69 -2.28 5.04
C LYS A 51 18.10 -1.93 3.60
N ASN A 52 18.87 -2.80 2.93
CA ASN A 52 19.30 -2.55 1.55
C ASN A 52 18.12 -2.60 0.57
N PHE A 53 17.13 -3.45 0.83
CA PHE A 53 15.88 -3.46 0.07
C PHE A 53 15.13 -2.12 0.24
N CYS A 54 15.00 -1.64 1.48
CA CYS A 54 14.32 -0.38 1.78
C CYS A 54 15.03 0.84 1.16
N ASN A 55 16.36 0.82 1.02
CA ASN A 55 17.12 1.93 0.42
C ASN A 55 16.75 2.19 -1.05
N GLY A 56 16.25 1.19 -1.77
CA GLY A 56 15.78 1.34 -3.15
C GLY A 56 14.41 2.03 -3.27
N ILE A 57 13.65 2.13 -2.18
CA ILE A 57 12.29 2.70 -2.18
C ILE A 57 12.37 4.19 -1.83
N GLN A 58 12.14 5.03 -2.84
CA GLN A 58 12.18 6.47 -2.66
C GLN A 58 10.84 7.02 -2.13
N ASN A 59 10.89 8.13 -1.39
CA ASN A 59 9.67 8.81 -0.99
C ASN A 59 9.10 9.60 -2.16
N VAL A 60 7.79 9.58 -2.34
CA VAL A 60 7.10 10.38 -3.35
C VAL A 60 6.92 11.81 -2.81
N PRO A 61 7.50 12.84 -3.47
CA PRO A 61 7.19 14.22 -3.14
C PRO A 61 5.75 14.48 -3.58
N ASN A 62 4.91 15.05 -2.71
CA ASN A 62 3.50 15.43 -2.99
C ASN A 62 2.41 14.38 -2.73
N CYS A 63 2.60 13.51 -1.75
CA CYS A 63 1.48 12.75 -1.22
C CYS A 63 0.37 13.66 -0.62
N PRO A 64 -0.92 13.32 -0.80
CA PRO A 64 -2.00 14.05 -0.16
C PRO A 64 -1.92 13.98 1.37
N LEU A 65 -2.04 15.13 2.04
CA LEU A 65 -2.08 15.18 3.50
C LEU A 65 -3.25 14.37 4.06
N LYS A 66 -2.97 13.56 5.08
CA LYS A 66 -3.97 12.81 5.85
C LYS A 66 -4.61 13.73 6.89
N ASN A 67 -5.75 14.34 6.57
CA ASN A 67 -6.44 15.29 7.46
C ASN A 67 -7.84 14.84 7.91
N PHE A 68 -8.19 13.57 7.67
CA PHE A 68 -9.44 13.00 8.16
C PHE A 68 -9.37 12.71 9.67
N THR A 69 -10.50 12.89 10.34
CA THR A 69 -10.62 12.65 11.79
C THR A 69 -11.18 11.26 12.11
N GLY A 70 -11.66 10.55 11.08
CA GLY A 70 -12.37 9.28 11.23
C GLY A 70 -13.77 9.46 11.81
N ARG A 71 -14.34 10.66 11.74
CA ARG A 71 -15.67 11.00 12.29
C ARG A 71 -16.69 11.23 11.16
N ASN A 72 -17.95 11.48 11.56
CA ASN A 72 -19.07 11.74 10.66
C ASN A 72 -18.72 12.82 9.62
N GLY A 73 -18.99 12.54 8.34
CA GLY A 73 -18.70 13.42 7.21
C GLY A 73 -17.44 13.06 6.41
N ASP A 74 -16.53 12.26 6.98
CA ASP A 74 -15.31 11.88 6.27
C ASP A 74 -15.57 10.80 5.19
N TRP A 75 -16.65 10.02 5.30
CA TRP A 75 -17.03 8.99 4.33
C TRP A 75 -17.94 9.56 3.24
N ALA A 76 -17.71 9.20 1.97
CA ALA A 76 -18.46 9.77 0.83
C ALA A 76 -18.83 8.72 -0.22
N SER A 77 -20.05 8.77 -0.75
CA SER A 77 -20.54 7.90 -1.85
C SER A 77 -20.42 8.55 -3.24
N SER A 78 -20.31 9.87 -3.32
CA SER A 78 -20.37 10.64 -4.57
C SER A 78 -19.26 10.33 -5.57
N ASN A 79 -18.16 9.71 -5.13
CA ASN A 79 -17.01 9.37 -5.95
C ASN A 79 -16.91 7.87 -6.22
N VAL A 80 -18.01 7.14 -6.09
CA VAL A 80 -18.09 5.71 -6.42
C VAL A 80 -18.67 5.55 -7.82
N ARG A 81 -18.05 4.71 -8.65
CA ARG A 81 -18.59 4.34 -9.97
C ARG A 81 -19.97 3.73 -9.80
N ASN A 82 -20.94 4.12 -10.61
CA ASN A 82 -22.27 3.53 -10.58
C ASN A 82 -22.94 3.59 -9.18
N PHE A 83 -22.70 4.67 -8.42
CA PHE A 83 -23.21 4.84 -7.05
C PHE A 83 -24.75 4.91 -6.93
N LEU A 84 -25.46 5.11 -8.05
CA LEU A 84 -26.94 5.08 -8.09
C LEU A 84 -27.49 3.70 -8.44
N THR A 85 -26.66 2.76 -8.90
CA THR A 85 -27.07 1.44 -9.39
C THR A 85 -26.39 0.32 -8.61
N VAL A 86 -25.42 -0.37 -9.21
CA VAL A 86 -24.79 -1.59 -8.64
C VAL A 86 -23.99 -1.31 -7.36
N ASN A 87 -23.44 -0.11 -7.22
CA ASN A 87 -22.65 0.29 -6.05
C ASN A 87 -23.44 1.22 -5.11
N LYS A 88 -24.77 1.15 -5.14
CA LYS A 88 -25.63 1.95 -4.26
C LYS A 88 -25.36 1.61 -2.80
N GLY A 89 -25.09 2.64 -2.01
CA GLY A 89 -24.79 2.51 -0.58
C GLY A 89 -23.31 2.29 -0.24
N VAL A 90 -22.45 2.10 -1.24
CA VAL A 90 -21.00 2.04 -1.02
C VAL A 90 -20.49 3.42 -0.57
N LEU A 91 -19.67 3.43 0.48
CA LEU A 91 -19.01 4.63 0.99
C LEU A 91 -17.50 4.48 0.85
N VAL A 92 -16.85 5.49 0.28
CA VAL A 92 -15.40 5.52 0.14
C VAL A 92 -14.76 5.91 1.47
N PRO A 93 -13.81 5.11 1.99
CA PRO A 93 -13.06 5.45 3.18
C PRO A 93 -12.25 6.75 2.99
N PRO A 94 -12.13 7.59 4.03
CA PRO A 94 -11.33 8.82 3.98
C PRO A 94 -9.86 8.54 3.61
N ARG A 95 -9.34 7.42 4.13
CA ARG A 95 -8.02 6.86 3.82
C ARG A 95 -7.81 6.68 2.31
N ARG A 96 -8.76 6.05 1.62
CA ARG A 96 -8.71 5.77 0.18
C ARG A 96 -8.80 7.04 -0.66
N LYS A 97 -9.62 8.03 -0.26
CA LYS A 97 -9.72 9.34 -0.93
C LYS A 97 -8.39 10.11 -0.92
N GLN A 98 -7.66 10.01 0.19
CA GLN A 98 -6.39 10.70 0.42
C GLN A 98 -5.17 9.80 0.20
N MET A 99 -5.35 8.68 -0.50
CA MET A 99 -4.29 7.72 -0.76
C MET A 99 -3.15 8.34 -1.58
N CYS A 100 -1.90 8.07 -1.18
CA CYS A 100 -0.72 8.44 -1.94
C CYS A 100 -0.46 7.43 -3.06
N PHE A 101 -1.38 7.39 -4.01
CA PHE A 101 -1.25 6.62 -5.23
C PHE A 101 -2.05 7.35 -6.32
N ARG A 102 -1.37 8.21 -7.08
CA ARG A 102 -1.98 9.03 -8.14
C ARG A 102 -1.13 8.94 -9.39
N ILE A 103 -1.63 8.21 -10.38
CA ILE A 103 -1.04 8.17 -11.71
C ILE A 103 -1.61 9.35 -12.50
N ASN A 104 -0.74 10.28 -12.89
CA ASN A 104 -1.09 11.30 -13.86
C ASN A 104 -1.03 10.66 -15.25
N ILE A 105 -2.16 10.62 -15.96
CA ILE A 105 -2.26 10.04 -17.31
C ILE A 105 -1.23 10.66 -18.26
N ASN A 106 -0.91 11.96 -18.10
CA ASN A 106 0.08 12.63 -18.94
C ASN A 106 1.51 12.11 -18.71
N ASN A 107 1.80 11.61 -17.49
CA ASN A 107 3.11 11.06 -17.13
C ASN A 107 3.18 9.55 -17.38
N PHE A 108 2.04 8.88 -17.59
CA PHE A 108 1.99 7.44 -17.80
C PHE A 108 2.80 6.96 -19.01
N PRO A 109 2.79 7.65 -20.18
CA PRO A 109 3.68 7.30 -21.28
C PRO A 109 5.15 7.28 -20.87
N GLU A 110 5.61 8.22 -20.03
CA GLU A 110 7.00 8.25 -19.55
C GLU A 110 7.32 7.14 -18.57
N LEU A 111 6.35 6.78 -17.71
CA LEU A 111 6.48 5.64 -16.80
C LEU A 111 6.58 4.31 -17.56
N LYS A 112 5.92 4.19 -18.71
CA LYS A 112 5.96 3.00 -19.57
C LYS A 112 7.20 2.92 -20.47
N LYS A 113 7.86 4.05 -20.76
CA LYS A 113 9.02 4.11 -21.67
C LYS A 113 10.24 3.35 -21.17
N THR A 114 10.38 3.19 -19.86
CA THR A 114 11.54 2.54 -19.25
C THR A 114 11.07 1.40 -18.36
N GLU A 115 11.57 0.21 -18.62
CA GLU A 115 11.35 -0.97 -17.78
C GLU A 115 11.71 -0.66 -16.31
N GLY A 116 10.88 -1.12 -15.36
CA GLY A 116 11.10 -0.92 -13.93
C GLY A 116 10.66 0.44 -13.38
N LYS A 117 10.43 1.47 -14.21
CA LYS A 117 10.01 2.79 -13.69
C LYS A 117 8.61 2.77 -13.13
N PHE A 118 7.68 2.05 -13.77
CA PHE A 118 6.32 1.95 -13.31
C PHE A 118 6.22 1.16 -12.01
N GLU A 119 6.97 0.07 -11.91
CA GLU A 119 7.12 -0.75 -10.71
C GLU A 119 7.71 0.07 -9.56
N ASN A 120 8.80 0.79 -9.81
CA ASN A 120 9.43 1.66 -8.81
C ASN A 120 8.49 2.78 -8.34
N PHE A 121 7.66 3.32 -9.24
CA PHE A 121 6.63 4.29 -8.88
C PHE A 121 5.57 3.66 -7.95
N ILE A 122 5.15 2.43 -8.21
CA ILE A 122 4.21 1.70 -7.34
C ILE A 122 4.83 1.50 -5.96
N TYR A 123 6.06 1.00 -5.88
CA TYR A 123 6.75 0.77 -4.60
C TYR A 123 6.94 2.07 -3.80
N SER A 124 7.40 3.13 -4.46
CA SER A 124 7.59 4.45 -3.84
C SER A 124 6.28 5.02 -3.31
N SER A 125 5.19 4.88 -4.07
CA SER A 125 3.85 5.31 -3.68
C SER A 125 3.33 4.53 -2.47
N ALA A 126 3.45 3.19 -2.51
CA ALA A 126 3.05 2.31 -1.42
C ALA A 126 3.83 2.60 -0.12
N GLY A 127 5.15 2.75 -0.21
CA GLY A 127 5.99 3.09 0.93
C GLY A 127 5.65 4.46 1.52
N SER A 128 5.38 5.45 0.68
CA SER A 128 4.99 6.80 1.11
C SER A 128 3.58 6.84 1.73
N GLU A 129 2.65 6.02 1.23
CA GLU A 129 1.34 5.81 1.85
C GLU A 129 1.48 5.23 3.26
N ALA A 130 2.24 4.14 3.41
CA ALA A 130 2.46 3.50 4.71
C ALA A 130 3.10 4.47 5.71
N LYS A 131 4.13 5.22 5.30
CA LYS A 131 4.81 6.22 6.13
C LYS A 131 3.84 7.29 6.65
N GLN A 132 2.90 7.75 5.83
CA GLN A 132 1.91 8.74 6.26
C GLN A 132 0.85 8.16 7.20
N LEU A 133 0.44 6.91 6.99
CA LEU A 133 -0.49 6.23 7.90
C LEU A 133 0.15 6.02 9.27
N ILE A 134 1.42 5.60 9.32
CA ILE A 134 2.20 5.52 10.56
C ILE A 134 2.24 6.89 11.24
N LYS A 135 2.54 7.97 10.50
CA LYS A 135 2.55 9.33 11.05
C LYS A 135 1.18 9.76 11.59
N LEU A 136 0.09 9.39 10.90
CA LEU A 136 -1.28 9.75 11.30
C LEU A 136 -1.69 9.06 12.61
N TYR A 137 -1.42 7.76 12.73
CA TYR A 137 -1.84 6.97 13.88
C TYR A 137 -0.83 6.98 15.05
N GLY A 138 0.37 7.52 14.82
CA GLY A 138 1.39 7.74 15.85
C GLY A 138 1.71 6.45 16.59
N ASN A 139 1.47 6.44 17.90
CA ASN A 139 1.77 5.29 18.78
C ASN A 139 0.72 4.18 18.70
N ASN A 140 -0.37 4.33 17.93
CA ASN A 140 -1.37 3.28 17.75
C ASN A 140 -0.98 2.36 16.59
N THR A 141 -0.04 1.47 16.87
CA THR A 141 0.56 0.55 15.90
C THR A 141 -0.47 -0.37 15.25
N GLU A 142 -1.44 -0.88 16.01
CA GLU A 142 -2.51 -1.75 15.49
C GLU A 142 -3.36 -1.04 14.43
N LYS A 143 -3.80 0.20 14.70
CA LYS A 143 -4.55 1.00 13.73
C LYS A 143 -3.71 1.35 12.51
N ALA A 144 -2.43 1.65 12.71
CA ALA A 144 -1.51 1.89 11.60
C ALA A 144 -1.39 0.66 10.69
N HIS A 145 -1.15 -0.52 11.27
CA HIS A 145 -1.04 -1.77 10.53
C HIS A 145 -2.32 -2.11 9.78
N GLN A 146 -3.48 -1.97 10.44
CA GLN A 146 -4.75 -2.23 9.78
C GLN A 146 -5.01 -1.26 8.62
N ALA A 147 -4.69 0.02 8.79
CA ALA A 147 -4.79 1.00 7.72
C ALA A 147 -3.83 0.69 6.55
N ILE A 148 -2.62 0.23 6.84
CA ILE A 148 -1.64 -0.19 5.83
C ILE A 148 -2.19 -1.38 5.03
N ARG A 149 -2.75 -2.41 5.70
CA ARG A 149 -3.38 -3.56 5.03
C ARG A 149 -4.51 -3.13 4.09
N TYR A 150 -5.38 -2.24 4.55
CA TYR A 150 -6.45 -1.72 3.70
C TYR A 150 -5.92 -0.92 2.51
N SER A 151 -4.90 -0.07 2.72
CA SER A 151 -4.26 0.64 1.60
C SER A 151 -3.57 -0.31 0.64
N PHE A 152 -2.91 -1.36 1.12
CA PHE A 152 -2.31 -2.40 0.27
C PHE A 152 -3.36 -3.09 -0.62
N ALA A 153 -4.48 -3.50 -0.04
CA ALA A 153 -5.59 -4.08 -0.80
C ALA A 153 -6.13 -3.11 -1.86
N ASP A 154 -6.33 -1.84 -1.52
CA ASP A 154 -6.78 -0.81 -2.44
C ASP A 154 -5.79 -0.57 -3.60
N ILE A 155 -4.47 -0.50 -3.34
CA ILE A 155 -3.46 -0.43 -4.41
C ILE A 155 -3.66 -1.60 -5.35
N GLY A 156 -3.91 -2.77 -4.78
CA GLY A 156 -4.11 -3.96 -5.58
C GLY A 156 -5.36 -3.91 -6.44
N ASN A 157 -6.45 -3.37 -5.90
CA ASN A 157 -7.66 -3.16 -6.67
C ASN A 157 -7.46 -2.13 -7.80
N ILE A 158 -6.72 -1.06 -7.53
CA ILE A 158 -6.40 -0.04 -8.54
C ILE A 158 -5.60 -0.65 -9.70
N ILE A 159 -4.56 -1.43 -9.40
CA ILE A 159 -3.71 -2.05 -10.43
C ILE A 159 -4.49 -3.09 -11.26
N ARG A 160 -5.42 -3.83 -10.63
CA ARG A 160 -6.30 -4.78 -11.34
C ARG A 160 -7.41 -4.10 -12.14
N GLY A 161 -7.70 -2.83 -11.90
CA GLY A 161 -8.79 -2.09 -12.54
C GLY A 161 -10.18 -2.38 -11.95
N ASP A 162 -10.27 -2.99 -10.76
CA ASP A 162 -11.53 -3.30 -10.06
C ASP A 162 -11.81 -2.35 -8.87
N ASP A 163 -10.99 -1.31 -8.68
CA ASP A 163 -11.25 -0.26 -7.69
C ASP A 163 -12.53 0.52 -8.02
N MET A 164 -13.35 0.74 -6.98
CA MET A 164 -14.69 1.32 -7.15
C MET A 164 -14.70 2.85 -7.24
N MET A 165 -13.59 3.54 -6.98
CA MET A 165 -13.57 5.00 -7.06
C MET A 165 -13.58 5.50 -8.51
N ASP A 166 -14.44 6.47 -8.82
CA ASP A 166 -14.43 7.14 -10.11
C ASP A 166 -13.35 8.23 -10.16
N THR A 167 -12.11 7.81 -10.38
CA THR A 167 -10.95 8.69 -10.55
C THR A 167 -10.08 8.23 -11.71
N PRO A 168 -9.30 9.13 -12.35
CA PRO A 168 -8.40 8.75 -13.45
C PRO A 168 -7.41 7.65 -13.09
N THR A 169 -6.92 7.61 -11.85
CA THR A 169 -5.96 6.58 -11.40
C THR A 169 -6.59 5.20 -11.24
N SER A 170 -7.91 5.12 -11.05
CA SER A 170 -8.64 3.87 -10.91
C SER A 170 -9.11 3.32 -12.27
N LYS A 171 -9.01 4.12 -13.34
CA LYS A 171 -9.53 3.81 -14.69
C LYS A 171 -8.55 3.01 -15.52
#